data_AF-A0A315DRG5-F1
#
_entry.id   AF-A0A315DRG5-F1
#
_cell.length_a   1.000
_cell.length_b   1.000
_cell.length_c   1.000
_cell.angle_alpha   90.00
_cell.angle_beta   90.00
_cell.angle_gamma   90.00
#
_symmetry.space_group_name_H-M   'P 1'
#
loop_
_entity.id
_entity.type
_entity.pdbx_description
1 polymer ?
#
loop_
_entity_poly.entity_id
_entity_poly.type
_entity_poly.pdbx_seq_one_letter_code
_entity_poly.pdbx_strand_id
1 'polypeptide(L)' 'MTAKTFQPVPLAQETRAALPTPEAAFHLNRAPQTLRLWSMRNDGPVKCLRVGGRLAWPVADIKRLMGVSA' A
#
# COMPACT_ATOMS: atom_id res chain seq x y z
N MET A 1 -19.59 8.87 -7.83
CA MET A 1 -18.28 8.21 -7.99
C MET A 1 -18.34 6.88 -7.25
N THR A 2 -18.42 5.76 -7.98
CA THR A 2 -18.61 4.42 -7.39
C THR A 2 -17.34 4.04 -6.63
N ALA A 3 -17.40 3.92 -5.32
CA ALA A 3 -16.31 3.38 -4.53
C ALA A 3 -16.14 1.91 -4.95
N LYS A 4 -15.03 1.59 -5.61
CA LYS A 4 -14.68 0.21 -5.95
C LYS A 4 -14.31 -0.48 -4.64
N THR A 5 -15.28 -1.12 -4.01
CA THR A 5 -15.11 -1.90 -2.78
C THR A 5 -14.23 -3.10 -3.09
N PHE A 6 -12.92 -2.94 -2.90
CA PHE A 6 -11.99 -4.05 -2.92
C PHE A 6 -12.11 -4.78 -1.58
N GLN A 7 -12.29 -6.10 -1.57
CA GLN A 7 -12.20 -6.90 -0.36
C GLN A 7 -10.72 -7.10 -0.02
N PRO A 8 -10.19 -6.40 0.98
CA PRO A 8 -8.78 -6.46 1.31
C PRO A 8 -8.52 -7.75 2.07
N VAL A 9 -7.58 -8.55 1.58
CA VAL A 9 -7.06 -9.70 2.32
C VAL A 9 -6.36 -9.15 3.55
N PRO A 10 -6.56 -9.71 4.76
CA PRO A 10 -5.84 -9.26 5.94
C PRO A 10 -4.33 -9.27 5.70
N LEU A 11 -3.61 -8.22 6.11
CA LEU A 11 -2.15 -8.13 5.94
C LEU A 11 -1.43 -9.40 6.41
N ALA A 12 -1.94 -10.05 7.47
CA ALA A 12 -1.41 -11.30 8.00
C ALA A 12 -1.45 -12.48 7.01
N GLN A 13 -2.42 -12.51 6.09
CA GLN A 13 -2.62 -13.55 5.07
C GLN A 13 -2.09 -13.14 3.70
N GLU A 14 -1.64 -11.90 3.54
CA GLU A 14 -1.13 -11.39 2.29
C GLU A 14 0.25 -12.00 1.98
N THR A 15 0.28 -12.89 0.99
CA THR A 15 1.49 -13.60 0.51
C THR A 15 2.22 -12.86 -0.62
N ARG A 16 1.60 -11.80 -1.15
CA ARG A 16 2.18 -10.97 -2.21
C ARG A 16 3.33 -10.12 -1.66
N ALA A 17 4.39 -9.97 -2.46
CA ALA A 17 5.53 -9.12 -2.10
C ALA A 17 5.16 -7.62 -2.10
N ALA A 18 4.31 -7.19 -3.04
CA ALA A 18 3.86 -5.81 -3.16
C ALA A 18 2.39 -5.72 -3.61
N LEU A 19 1.69 -4.70 -3.12
CA LEU A 19 0.28 -4.44 -3.40
C LEU A 19 0.10 -3.20 -4.28
N PRO A 20 -0.99 -3.14 -5.06
CA PRO A 20 -1.35 -1.92 -5.77
C PRO A 20 -1.85 -0.85 -4.79
N THR A 21 -1.80 0.42 -5.23
CA THR A 21 -2.19 1.59 -4.43
C THR A 21 -3.53 1.49 -3.67
N PRO A 22 -4.65 0.99 -4.24
CA PRO A 22 -5.92 0.93 -3.48
C PRO A 22 -5.86 -0.04 -2.28
N GLU A 23 -5.16 -1.17 -2.43
CA GLU A 23 -5.02 -2.19 -1.37
C GLU A 23 -4.15 -1.64 -0.24
N ALA A 24 -2.98 -1.07 -0.58
CA ALA A 24 -2.10 -0.43 0.39
C ALA A 24 -2.78 0.76 1.11
N ALA A 25 -3.58 1.55 0.38
CA ALA A 25 -4.33 2.67 0.96
C ALA A 25 -5.37 2.20 1.99
N PHE A 26 -6.07 1.10 1.68
CA PHE A 26 -7.01 0.49 2.62
C PHE A 26 -6.30 0.05 3.91
N HIS A 27 -5.18 -0.66 3.79
CA HIS A 27 -4.43 -1.16 4.95
C HIS A 27 -3.87 -0.07 5.84
N LEU A 28 -3.43 1.04 5.24
CA LEU A 28 -2.92 2.19 5.98
C LEU A 28 -4.03 3.11 6.49
N ASN A 29 -5.30 2.80 6.22
CA ASN A 29 -6.45 3.65 6.49
C ASN A 29 -6.22 5.09 5.96
N ARG A 30 -5.83 5.19 4.69
CA ARG A 30 -5.54 6.45 3.98
C ARG A 30 -6.21 6.46 2.61
N ALA A 31 -6.34 7.64 2.02
CA ALA A 31 -6.82 7.77 0.65
C ALA A 31 -5.72 7.32 -0.35
N PRO A 32 -6.08 6.69 -1.48
CA PRO A 32 -5.10 6.29 -2.50
C PRO A 32 -4.36 7.49 -3.12
N GLN A 33 -4.96 8.68 -3.10
CA GLN A 33 -4.30 9.91 -3.54
C GLN A 33 -3.15 10.32 -2.61
N THR A 34 -3.26 10.08 -1.31
CA THR A 34 -2.17 10.30 -0.35
C THR A 34 -0.96 9.43 -0.68
N LEU A 35 -1.20 8.15 -1.02
CA LEU A 35 -0.13 7.25 -1.44
C LEU A 35 0.52 7.70 -2.75
N ARG A 36 -0.27 8.18 -3.73
CA ARG A 36 0.30 8.75 -4.97
C ARG A 36 1.19 9.96 -4.66
N LEU A 37 0.76 10.85 -3.76
CA LEU A 37 1.57 11.99 -3.31
C LEU A 37 2.87 11.55 -2.64
N TRP A 38 2.83 10.53 -1.78
CA TRP A 38 4.05 9.96 -1.19
C TRP A 38 5.01 9.42 -2.25
N SER A 39 4.49 8.72 -3.28
CA SER A 39 5.32 8.23 -4.38
C SER A 39 5.94 9.34 -5.22
N MET A 40 5.25 10.47 -5.38
CA MET A 40 5.75 11.63 -6.12
C MET A 40 6.78 12.43 -5.32
N ARG A 41 6.50 12.66 -4.03
CA ARG A 41 7.38 13.41 -3.13
C ARG A 41 8.56 12.59 -2.65
N ASN A 42 8.51 11.27 -2.82
CA ASN A 42 9.44 10.31 -2.24
C ASN A 42 9.60 10.46 -0.70
N ASP A 43 8.57 11.03 -0.08
CA ASP A 43 8.56 11.53 1.29
C ASP A 43 7.31 10.96 1.98
N GLY A 44 7.44 9.71 2.41
CA GLY A 44 6.35 8.94 3.01
C GLY A 44 6.90 7.77 3.81
N PRO A 45 6.10 7.24 4.76
CA PRO A 45 6.54 6.17 5.63
C PRO A 45 6.71 4.83 4.89
N VAL A 46 6.01 4.64 3.76
CA VAL A 46 6.25 3.52 2.84
C VAL A 46 6.88 4.05 1.56
N LYS A 47 7.95 3.39 1.11
CA LYS A 47 8.53 3.65 -0.21
C LYS A 47 7.85 2.80 -1.27
N CYS A 48 7.40 3.45 -2.34
CA CYS A 48 6.82 2.74 -3.48
C CYS A 48 7.92 2.14 -4.36
N LEU A 49 7.76 0.87 -4.74
CA LEU A 49 8.56 0.18 -5.74
C LEU A 49 7.96 0.41 -7.12
N ARG A 50 8.79 0.78 -8.10
CA ARG A 50 8.36 0.94 -9.50
C ARG A 50 8.59 -0.37 -10.23
N VAL A 51 7.52 -1.15 -10.44
CA VAL A 51 7.59 -2.44 -11.14
C VAL A 51 6.86 -2.29 -12.47
N GLY A 52 7.61 -2.31 -13.59
CA GLY A 52 7.03 -2.22 -14.93
C GLY A 52 6.17 -0.96 -15.18
N GLY A 53 6.56 0.19 -14.61
CA GLY A 53 5.81 1.45 -14.72
C GLY A 53 4.59 1.54 -13.79
N ARG A 54 4.34 0.55 -12.94
CA ARG A 54 3.27 0.56 -11.93
C ARG A 54 3.84 0.86 -10.55
N LEU A 55 3.03 1.55 -9.75
CA LEU A 55 3.30 1.79 -8.33
C LEU A 55 2.96 0.53 -7.53
N ALA A 56 3.98 -0.14 -7.01
CA ALA A 56 3.87 -1.31 -6.16
C ALA A 56 4.28 -0.95 -4.73
N TRP A 57 3.46 -1.28 -3.75
CA TRP A 57 3.67 -0.93 -2.34
C TRP A 57 4.09 -2.19 -1.59
N PRO A 58 5.33 -2.27 -1.08
CA PRO A 58 5.82 -3.47 -0.40
C PRO A 58 5.02 -3.78 0.86
N VAL A 59 4.53 -5.02 0.96
CA VAL A 59 3.74 -5.48 2.12
C VAL A 59 4.59 -5.47 3.39
N ALA A 60 5.89 -5.74 3.27
CA ALA A 60 6.82 -5.73 4.39
C ALA A 60 6.87 -4.37 5.11
N ASP A 61 6.98 -3.27 4.35
CA ASP A 61 6.96 -1.92 4.93
C ASP A 61 5.60 -1.57 5.55
N ILE A 62 4.50 -1.97 4.89
CA ILE A 62 3.15 -1.76 5.45
C ILE A 62 2.98 -2.54 6.76
N LYS A 63 3.41 -3.81 6.82
CA LYS A 63 3.39 -4.64 8.03
C LYS A 63 4.24 -4.03 9.15
N ARG A 64 5.42 -3.51 8.81
CA ARG A 64 6.33 -2.85 9.75
C ARG A 64 5.70 -1.58 10.33
N LEU A 65 5.08 -0.74 9.50
CA LEU A 65 4.41 0.48 9.97
C LEU A 65 3.16 0.21 10.80
N MET A 66 2.40 -0.81 10.45
CA MET A 66 1.20 -1.20 11.19
C MET A 66 1.53 -1.96 12.49
N GLY A 67 2.81 -2.21 12.78
CA GLY A 67 3.23 -2.98 13.96
C GLY A 67 2.80 -4.45 13.91
N VAL A 68 2.52 -4.98 12.71
CA VAL A 68 2.09 -6.38 12.49
C VAL A 68 3.30 -7.31 12.33
N SER A 69 4.50 -6.77 12.08
CA SER A 69 5.74 -7.54 12.17
C SER A 69 6.33 -7.40 13.57
N ALA A 70 6.34 -8.50 14.32
CA ALA A 70 7.43 -8.79 15.25
C ALA A 70 8.70 -9.18 14.47
#